data_AF-A0A2R8A038-F1
#
_entry.id   AF-A0A2R8A038-F1
#
_cell.length_a   1.000
_cell.length_b   1.000
_cell.length_c   1.000
_cell.angle_alpha   90.00
_cell.angle_beta   90.00
_cell.angle_gamma   90.00
#
_symmetry.space_group_name_H-M   'P 1'
#
loop_
_entity.id
_entity.type
_entity.pdbx_description
1 polymer ?
#
loop_
_entity_poly.entity_id
_entity_poly.type
_entity_poly.pdbx_seq_one_letter_code
_entity_poly.pdbx_strand_id
1 'polypeptide(L)'
;MNTFNLAYGWTLHAPKVLSVLTNEFGEVGILYSEKNFGDTQALLLRLSEETLSMNSIPHHIEKVEVSLKKVITISLSQFIIEWEKENKTLK
;
A
#
# COMPACT_ATOMS: atom_id res chain seq x y z
N MET A 1 -6.20 2.14 9.49
CA MET A 1 -6.27 1.24 8.33
C MET A 1 -7.52 1.54 7.53
N ASN A 2 -7.43 1.40 6.21
CA ASN A 2 -8.54 1.33 5.26
C ASN A 2 -8.53 -0.07 4.64
N THR A 3 -9.70 -0.54 4.23
CA THR A 3 -9.87 -1.84 3.58
C THR A 3 -10.42 -1.63 2.17
N PHE A 4 -9.83 -2.30 1.20
CA PHE A 4 -10.19 -2.22 -0.22
C PHE A 4 -10.50 -3.62 -0.74
N ASN A 5 -11.63 -3.75 -1.41
CA ASN A 5 -11.95 -4.96 -2.19
C ASN A 5 -11.34 -4.79 -3.58
N LEU A 6 -10.55 -5.76 -4.01
CA LEU A 6 -9.80 -5.75 -5.25
C LEU A 6 -10.33 -6.82 -6.22
N ALA A 7 -9.82 -6.81 -7.45
CA ALA A 7 -10.13 -7.83 -8.44
C ALA A 7 -9.82 -9.26 -7.92
N TYR A 8 -10.46 -10.26 -8.52
CA TYR A 8 -10.25 -11.69 -8.23
C TYR A 8 -10.44 -12.12 -6.76
N GLY A 9 -11.25 -11.36 -6.01
CA GLY A 9 -11.58 -11.64 -4.61
C GLY A 9 -10.48 -11.29 -3.61
N TRP A 10 -9.48 -10.48 -4.03
CA TRP A 10 -8.43 -10.02 -3.14
C TRP A 10 -8.94 -8.90 -2.21
N THR A 11 -8.40 -8.85 -1.01
CA THR A 11 -8.64 -7.78 -0.03
C THR A 11 -7.33 -7.12 0.33
N LEU A 12 -7.29 -5.79 0.35
CA LEU A 12 -6.13 -5.01 0.75
C LEU A 12 -6.43 -4.20 2.01
N HIS A 13 -5.58 -4.35 3.02
CA HIS A 13 -5.54 -3.48 4.20
C HIS A 13 -4.34 -2.54 4.09
N ALA A 14 -4.61 -1.25 3.99
CA ALA A 14 -3.58 -0.23 3.86
C ALA A 14 -3.72 0.88 4.92
N PRO A 15 -2.63 1.49 5.38
CA PRO A 15 -2.66 2.69 6.20
C PRO A 15 -3.42 3.83 5.53
N LYS A 16 -4.12 4.66 6.32
CA LYS A 16 -5.04 5.70 5.81
C LYS A 16 -4.35 6.79 4.96
N VAL A 17 -3.03 6.91 5.11
CA VAL A 17 -2.20 7.91 4.41
C VAL A 17 -1.80 7.45 3.00
N LEU A 18 -2.00 6.16 2.71
CA LEU A 18 -1.77 5.61 1.38
C LEU A 18 -2.99 5.81 0.51
N SER A 19 -2.74 6.31 -0.70
CA SER A 19 -3.71 6.31 -1.79
C SER A 19 -3.61 4.99 -2.53
N VAL A 20 -4.76 4.37 -2.79
CA VAL A 20 -4.86 3.10 -3.53
C VAL A 20 -5.64 3.34 -4.82
N LEU A 21 -5.01 3.03 -5.94
CA LEU A 21 -5.59 3.04 -7.28
C LEU A 21 -5.70 1.61 -7.76
N THR A 22 -6.82 1.23 -8.36
CA THR A 22 -7.04 -0.13 -8.86
C THR A 22 -7.90 -0.13 -10.11
N ASN A 23 -7.76 -1.17 -10.93
CA ASN A 23 -8.64 -1.44 -12.06
C ASN A 23 -9.19 -2.87 -12.03
N GLU A 24 -10.13 -3.14 -12.93
CA GLU A 24 -10.79 -4.44 -13.09
C GLU A 24 -9.86 -5.56 -13.58
N PHE A 25 -8.69 -5.20 -14.14
CA PHE A 25 -7.68 -6.14 -14.63
C PHE A 25 -6.67 -6.58 -13.57
N GLY A 26 -6.90 -6.21 -12.31
CA GLY A 26 -6.05 -6.60 -11.18
C GLY A 26 -4.76 -5.81 -11.05
N GLU A 27 -4.63 -4.66 -11.72
CA GLU A 27 -3.53 -3.74 -11.44
C GLU A 27 -3.88 -2.88 -10.22
N VAL A 28 -2.91 -2.73 -9.33
CA VAL A 28 -3.05 -1.94 -8.11
C VAL A 28 -1.82 -1.07 -7.93
N GLY A 29 -2.03 0.24 -7.84
CA GLY A 29 -1.00 1.22 -7.49
C GLY A 29 -1.23 1.74 -6.09
N ILE A 30 -0.19 1.70 -5.25
CA ILE A 30 -0.23 2.19 -3.87
C ILE A 30 0.80 3.31 -3.74
N LEU A 31 0.33 4.51 -3.37
CA LEU A 31 1.15 5.71 -3.29
C LEU A 31 1.10 6.33 -1.91
N TYR A 32 2.24 6.84 -1.46
CA TYR A 32 2.29 7.73 -0.30
C TYR A 32 1.90 9.14 -0.74
N SER A 33 0.88 9.72 -0.09
CA SER A 33 0.23 10.94 -0.59
C SER A 33 1.00 12.23 -0.30
N GLU A 34 2.00 12.18 0.60
CA GLU A 34 2.76 13.35 1.04
C GLU A 34 4.05 13.53 0.21
N LYS A 35 4.28 14.76 -0.27
CA LYS A 35 5.36 15.12 -1.21
C LYS A 35 6.73 15.31 -0.56
N ASN A 36 6.82 15.15 0.76
CA ASN A 36 8.01 15.51 1.54
C ASN A 36 9.13 14.45 1.48
N PHE A 37 8.86 13.27 0.92
CA PHE A 37 9.81 12.16 0.85
C PHE A 37 10.27 11.88 -0.59
N GLY A 38 11.01 12.81 -1.19
CA GLY A 38 11.77 12.57 -2.44
C GLY A 38 10.98 11.84 -3.54
N ASP A 39 11.66 10.92 -4.26
CA ASP A 39 11.04 10.05 -5.26
C ASP A 39 10.13 9.01 -4.57
N THR A 40 8.86 9.36 -4.38
CA THR A 40 7.84 8.47 -3.83
C THR A 40 7.45 7.43 -4.88
N GLN A 41 8.30 6.43 -5.07
CA GLN A 41 8.01 5.30 -5.94
C GLN A 41 6.73 4.61 -5.48
N ALA A 42 5.83 4.33 -6.42
CA ALA A 42 4.61 3.59 -6.13
C ALA A 42 4.93 2.11 -5.91
N LEU A 43 4.25 1.47 -4.96
CA LEU A 43 4.18 0.02 -4.93
C LEU A 43 3.14 -0.42 -5.98
N LEU A 44 3.60 -1.18 -6.96
CA LEU A 44 2.75 -1.75 -8.00
C LEU A 44 2.53 -3.23 -7.72
N LEU A 45 1.26 -3.62 -7.67
CA LEU A 45 0.84 -5.02 -7.59
C LEU A 45 0.08 -5.39 -8.85
N ARG A 46 0.31 -6.63 -9.30
CA ARG A 46 -0.52 -7.27 -10.32
C ARG A 46 -1.11 -8.53 -9.74
N LEU A 47 -2.44 -8.60 -9.76
CA LEU A 47 -3.22 -9.67 -9.18
C LEU A 47 -3.76 -10.58 -10.28
N SER A 48 -3.89 -11.86 -9.95
CA SER A 48 -4.68 -12.83 -10.70
C SER A 48 -5.55 -13.63 -9.73
N GLU A 49 -6.26 -14.65 -10.22
CA GLU A 49 -7.02 -15.55 -9.34
C GLU A 49 -6.15 -16.30 -8.34
N GLU A 50 -4.88 -16.56 -8.63
CA GLU A 50 -4.03 -17.43 -7.81
C GLU A 50 -2.73 -16.76 -7.38
N THR A 51 -2.32 -15.72 -8.08
CA THR A 51 -1.00 -15.12 -7.91
C THR A 51 -1.09 -13.63 -7.64
N LEU A 52 -0.06 -13.16 -6.95
CA LEU A 52 0.25 -11.75 -6.78
C LEU A 52 1.71 -11.58 -7.18
N SER A 53 1.98 -10.60 -8.03
CA SER A 53 3.33 -10.14 -8.30
C SER A 53 3.48 -8.67 -7.93
N MET A 54 4.71 -8.31 -7.55
CA MET A 54 5.10 -6.93 -7.23
C MET A 54 6.52 -6.69 -7.74
N ASN A 55 6.81 -5.45 -8.10
CA ASN A 55 8.10 -5.10 -8.71
C ASN A 55 9.17 -4.87 -7.63
N SER A 56 8.92 -3.90 -6.75
CA SER A 56 9.79 -3.51 -5.65
C SER A 56 8.95 -2.96 -4.50
N ILE A 57 9.49 -3.03 -3.28
CA ILE A 57 8.88 -2.44 -2.09
C ILE A 57 9.55 -1.08 -1.86
N PRO A 58 8.82 0.05 -2.03
CA PRO A 58 9.36 1.38 -1.77
C PRO A 58 9.78 1.56 -0.31
N HIS A 59 10.76 2.42 -0.04
CA HIS A 59 11.34 2.63 1.30
C HIS A 59 10.36 3.09 2.39
N HIS A 60 9.24 3.70 2.00
CA HIS A 60 8.20 4.10 2.95
C HIS A 60 7.32 2.93 3.41
N ILE A 61 7.41 1.78 2.73
CA ILE A 61 6.74 0.53 3.08
C ILE A 61 7.76 -0.38 3.74
N GLU A 62 7.48 -0.81 4.97
CA GLU A 62 8.31 -1.76 5.69
C GLU A 62 7.98 -3.20 5.31
N LYS A 63 6.69 -3.49 5.15
CA LYS A 63 6.23 -4.87 4.97
C LYS A 63 5.00 -4.93 4.09
N VAL A 64 5.00 -5.94 3.22
CA VAL A 64 3.82 -6.42 2.50
C VAL A 64 3.59 -7.87 2.92
N GLU A 65 2.51 -8.13 3.65
CA GLU A 65 2.13 -9.47 4.07
C GLU A 65 1.01 -9.99 3.17
N VAL A 66 1.15 -11.23 2.72
CA VAL A 66 0.17 -11.88 1.86
C VAL A 66 -0.25 -13.19 2.52
N SER A 67 -1.55 -13.40 2.66
CA SER A 67 -2.12 -14.64 3.18
C SER A 67 -2.75 -15.50 2.09
N LEU A 68 -2.88 -16.80 2.37
CA LEU A 68 -3.59 -17.75 1.49
C LEU A 68 -5.08 -17.42 1.30
N LYS A 69 -5.65 -16.57 2.15
CA LYS A 69 -7.04 -16.09 2.04
C LYS A 69 -7.18 -14.86 1.13
N LYS A 70 -6.18 -14.61 0.27
CA LYS A 70 -6.12 -13.45 -0.64
C LYS A 70 -6.21 -12.10 0.09
N VAL A 71 -5.62 -12.02 1.28
CA VAL A 71 -5.52 -10.78 2.05
C VAL A 71 -4.10 -10.26 1.97
N ILE A 72 -3.97 -9.00 1.54
CA ILE A 72 -2.74 -8.23 1.47
C ILE A 72 -2.78 -7.18 2.59
N THR A 73 -1.74 -7.12 3.41
CA THR A 73 -1.60 -6.10 4.45
C THR A 73 -0.33 -5.31 4.23
N ILE A 74 -0.45 -3.98 4.22
CA ILE A 74 0.67 -3.06 4.05
C ILE A 74 0.99 -2.40 5.39
N SER A 75 2.28 -2.36 5.73
CA SER A 75 2.79 -1.63 6.89
C SER A 75 3.80 -0.59 6.44
N LEU A 76 3.66 0.62 6.95
CA LEU A 76 4.62 1.70 6.74
C LEU A 76 5.84 1.50 7.63
N SER A 77 6.98 2.01 7.20
CA SER A 77 8.16 2.06 8.06
C SER A 77 7.94 2.95 9.28
N GLN A 78 8.58 2.55 10.39
CA GLN A 78 8.52 3.25 11.66
C GLN A 78 8.82 4.76 11.52
N PHE A 79 9.81 5.10 10.70
CA PHE A 79 10.18 6.49 10.40
C PHE A 79 9.01 7.30 9.83
N ILE A 80 8.25 6.73 8.87
CA ILE A 80 7.08 7.39 8.28
C ILE A 80 5.96 7.52 9.31
N ILE A 81 5.76 6.51 10.15
CA ILE A 81 4.75 6.52 11.21
C ILE A 81 5.04 7.65 12.22
N GLU A 82 6.30 7.83 12.62
CA GLU A 82 6.73 8.89 13.52
C GLU A 82 6.56 10.28 12.89
N TRP A 83 7.02 10.44 11.65
CA TRP A 83 6.86 11.69 10.91
C TRP A 83 5.39 12.11 10.76
N GLU A 84 4.50 11.16 10.46
CA GLU A 84 3.06 11.41 10.35
C GLU A 84 2.45 11.86 11.68
N LYS A 85 2.92 11.34 12.82
CA LYS A 85 2.44 11.77 14.14
C LYS A 85 2.85 13.20 14.43
N GLU A 86 4.11 13.54 14.18
CA GLU A 86 4.66 14.87 14.46
C GLU A 86 4.04 15.96 13.58
N ASN A 87 3.81 15.64 12.29
CA ASN A 87 3.35 16.62 11.30
C ASN A 87 1.82 16.72 11.17
N LYS A 88 1.05 15.76 11.70
CA LYS A 88 -0.42 15.88 11.81
C LYS A 88 -0.88 16.68 13.03
N THR A 89 -0.08 16.79 14.08
CA THR A 89 -0.37 17.70 15.20
C THR A 89 -0.16 19.18 14.86
N LEU A 90 0.43 19.48 13.70
CA LEU A 90 0.74 20.85 13.25
C LEU A 90 -0.23 21.36 12.16
N LYS A 91 -1.21 20.56 11.73
CA LYS A 91 -2.29 20.93 10.81
C LYS A 91 -3.62 21.02 11.56
#